data_AF-A0A3D0G4L2-F1
#
_entry.id   AF-A0A3D0G4L2-F1
#
_cell.length_a   1.000
_cell.length_b   1.000
_cell.length_c   1.000
_cell.angle_alpha   90.00
_cell.angle_beta   90.00
_cell.angle_gamma   90.00
#
_symmetry.space_group_name_H-M   'P 1'
#
loop_
_entity.id
_entity.type
_entity.pdbx_description
1 polymer ?
#
loop_
_entity_poly.entity_id
_entity_poly.type
_entity_poly.pdbx_seq_one_letter_code
_entity_poly.pdbx_strand_id
1 'polypeptide(L)'
;EIYDMQARAIFEATIEASQIGAPVVPEIMIPLVSAKREVEIVKGRIDALAAQVRVERGVDFDYRLGVMVETPRAALRAHEIAQHAAFLSFGTNDLTQMTYGLSRDDAGRFMGQYVSQGVYPEDPFHTLDVDGVGELLKMGAERGRAGNPDATLSICGEHGGNPESIAFCREAGFDYVSCSPFRVPVARLAAAHLAITDRGAARARVTR
;
A
#
# COMPACT_ATOMS: atom_id res chain seq x y z
N GLU A 1 -15.43 1.04 -19.09
CA GLU A 1 -15.60 2.48 -19.38
C GLU A 1 -14.84 3.37 -18.41
N ILE A 2 -15.18 3.43 -17.11
CA ILE A 2 -14.48 4.33 -16.16
C ILE A 2 -12.97 4.05 -16.09
N TYR A 3 -12.58 2.79 -15.83
CA TYR A 3 -11.16 2.42 -15.77
C TYR A 3 -10.45 2.62 -17.11
N ASP A 4 -11.14 2.40 -18.21
CA ASP A 4 -10.57 2.57 -19.55
C ASP A 4 -10.28 4.07 -19.80
N MET A 5 -11.22 4.95 -19.45
CA MET A 5 -11.03 6.40 -19.54
C MET A 5 -9.86 6.87 -18.66
N GLN A 6 -9.82 6.42 -17.40
CA GLN A 6 -8.76 6.80 -16.46
C GLN A 6 -7.37 6.31 -16.92
N ALA A 7 -7.26 5.04 -17.32
CA ALA A 7 -5.99 4.48 -17.79
C ALA A 7 -5.53 5.16 -19.09
N ARG A 8 -6.44 5.47 -20.02
CA ARG A 8 -6.09 6.21 -21.26
C ARG A 8 -5.54 7.58 -20.93
N ALA A 9 -6.19 8.31 -20.03
CA ALA A 9 -5.72 9.63 -19.58
C ALA A 9 -4.33 9.55 -18.95
N ILE A 10 -4.06 8.53 -18.11
CA ILE A 10 -2.74 8.29 -17.52
C ILE A 10 -1.68 8.04 -18.60
N PHE A 11 -1.97 7.19 -19.59
CA PHE A 11 -1.02 6.84 -20.64
C PHE A 11 -0.73 8.02 -21.58
N GLU A 12 -1.75 8.76 -22.01
CA GLU A 12 -1.57 9.96 -22.83
C GLU A 12 -0.75 11.02 -22.09
N ALA A 13 -1.06 11.28 -20.81
CA ALA A 13 -0.28 12.19 -19.98
C ALA A 13 1.16 11.71 -19.75
N THR A 14 1.39 10.39 -19.65
CA THR A 14 2.73 9.81 -19.51
C THR A 14 3.59 10.09 -20.73
N ILE A 15 3.01 9.96 -21.93
CA ILE A 15 3.69 10.27 -23.19
C ILE A 15 4.06 11.75 -23.24
N GLU A 16 3.12 12.65 -22.94
CA GLU A 16 3.35 14.09 -22.96
C GLU A 16 4.40 14.53 -21.92
N ALA A 17 4.28 14.04 -20.68
CA ALA A 17 5.22 14.37 -19.62
C ALA A 17 6.64 13.88 -19.91
N SER A 18 6.78 12.69 -20.51
CA SER A 18 8.08 12.10 -20.86
C SER A 18 8.79 12.83 -22.00
N GLN A 19 8.10 13.68 -22.76
CA GLN A 19 8.73 14.53 -23.79
C GLN A 19 9.37 15.79 -23.19
N ILE A 20 8.83 16.26 -22.06
CA ILE A 20 9.25 17.53 -21.42
C ILE A 20 10.36 17.28 -20.39
N GLY A 21 10.43 16.09 -19.80
CA GLY A 21 11.32 15.79 -18.69
C GLY A 21 11.93 14.39 -18.73
N ALA A 22 12.28 13.89 -17.54
CA ALA A 22 12.77 12.53 -17.39
C ALA A 22 11.67 11.51 -17.78
N PRO A 23 12.04 10.31 -18.25
CA PRO A 23 11.09 9.24 -18.54
C PRO A 23 10.18 8.96 -17.33
N VAL A 24 8.88 8.96 -17.56
CA VAL A 24 7.86 8.70 -16.53
C VAL A 24 7.38 7.26 -16.67
N VAL A 25 7.35 6.53 -15.55
CA VAL A 25 6.75 5.18 -15.47
C VAL A 25 5.59 5.24 -14.48
N PRO A 26 4.33 5.38 -14.95
CA PRO A 26 3.17 5.45 -14.07
C PRO A 26 2.93 4.12 -13.35
N GLU A 27 2.46 4.23 -12.12
CA GLU A 27 1.95 3.12 -11.33
C GLU A 27 0.41 3.19 -11.29
N ILE A 28 -0.26 2.17 -11.80
CA ILE A 28 -1.72 2.07 -11.82
C ILE A 28 -2.13 1.04 -10.76
N MET A 29 -2.91 1.48 -9.78
CA MET A 29 -3.32 0.65 -8.65
C MET A 29 -4.81 0.34 -8.68
N ILE A 30 -5.16 -0.94 -8.51
CA ILE A 30 -6.55 -1.40 -8.44
C ILE A 30 -7.02 -1.40 -6.97
N PRO A 31 -8.05 -0.62 -6.60
CA PRO A 31 -8.58 -0.58 -5.24
C PRO A 31 -9.57 -1.73 -4.96
N LEU A 32 -9.85 -1.96 -3.68
CA LEU A 32 -10.86 -2.85 -3.11
C LEU A 32 -10.86 -4.27 -3.68
N VAL A 33 -9.69 -4.75 -4.08
CA VAL A 33 -9.52 -6.12 -4.58
C VAL A 33 -9.80 -7.09 -3.45
N SER A 34 -10.47 -8.19 -3.77
CA SER A 34 -10.70 -9.32 -2.88
C SER A 34 -10.28 -10.65 -3.49
N ALA A 35 -10.20 -10.74 -4.83
CA ALA A 35 -9.91 -11.98 -5.56
C ALA A 35 -8.93 -11.78 -6.72
N LYS A 36 -8.06 -12.78 -6.94
CA LYS A 36 -7.11 -12.84 -8.06
C LYS A 36 -7.77 -12.53 -9.42
N ARG A 37 -8.95 -13.10 -9.66
CA ARG A 37 -9.66 -12.95 -10.94
C ARG A 37 -10.04 -11.50 -11.26
N GLU A 38 -10.31 -10.68 -10.24
CA GLU A 38 -10.58 -9.25 -10.43
C GLU A 38 -9.36 -8.54 -11.01
N VAL A 39 -8.17 -8.84 -10.47
CA VAL A 39 -6.88 -8.31 -10.93
C VAL A 39 -6.61 -8.74 -12.36
N GLU A 40 -6.81 -10.02 -12.70
CA GLU A 40 -6.59 -10.53 -14.07
C GLU A 40 -7.46 -9.82 -15.10
N ILE A 41 -8.76 -9.65 -14.79
CA ILE A 41 -9.72 -9.01 -15.70
C ILE A 41 -9.33 -7.55 -15.92
N VAL A 42 -9.03 -6.81 -14.85
CA VAL A 42 -8.66 -5.40 -14.95
C VAL A 42 -7.32 -5.22 -15.64
N LYS A 43 -6.33 -6.05 -15.29
CA LYS A 43 -5.02 -6.08 -15.95
C LYS A 43 -5.15 -6.27 -17.46
N GLY A 44 -5.89 -7.29 -17.89
CA GLY A 44 -6.06 -7.56 -19.32
C GLY A 44 -6.68 -6.38 -20.09
N ARG A 45 -7.60 -5.63 -19.47
CA ARG A 45 -8.18 -4.42 -20.07
C ARG A 45 -7.16 -3.27 -20.17
N ILE A 46 -6.41 -3.03 -19.09
CA ILE A 46 -5.38 -1.98 -19.06
C ILE A 46 -4.26 -2.30 -20.05
N ASP A 47 -3.81 -3.55 -20.13
CA ASP A 47 -2.78 -4.01 -21.06
C ASP A 47 -3.22 -3.81 -22.53
N ALA A 48 -4.47 -4.15 -22.87
CA ALA A 48 -5.02 -3.93 -24.21
C ALA A 48 -5.11 -2.43 -24.56
N LEU A 49 -5.52 -1.60 -23.61
CA LEU A 49 -5.61 -0.16 -23.80
C LEU A 49 -4.23 0.50 -23.93
N ALA A 50 -3.25 0.06 -23.15
CA ALA A 50 -1.87 0.53 -23.28
C ALA A 50 -1.34 0.25 -24.70
N ALA A 51 -1.56 -0.96 -25.22
CA ALA A 51 -1.19 -1.31 -26.59
C ALA A 51 -1.89 -0.43 -27.63
N GLN A 52 -3.18 -0.14 -27.45
CA GLN A 52 -3.93 0.76 -28.33
C GLN A 52 -3.33 2.17 -28.32
N VAL A 53 -3.07 2.75 -27.15
CA VAL A 53 -2.49 4.10 -27.04
C VAL A 53 -1.10 4.17 -27.67
N ARG A 54 -0.26 3.14 -27.48
CA ARG A 54 1.06 3.05 -28.13
C ARG A 54 0.95 3.11 -29.66
N VAL A 55 -0.01 2.37 -30.24
CA VAL A 55 -0.25 2.36 -31.69
C VAL A 55 -0.81 3.70 -32.17
N GLU A 56 -1.82 4.26 -31.49
CA GLU A 56 -2.46 5.53 -31.85
C GLU A 56 -1.49 6.71 -31.79
N ARG A 57 -0.58 6.72 -30.81
CA ARG A 57 0.38 7.80 -30.59
C ARG A 57 1.72 7.56 -31.27
N GLY A 58 2.01 6.33 -31.70
CA GLY A 58 3.30 5.95 -32.29
C GLY A 58 4.48 6.07 -31.33
N VAL A 59 4.23 5.98 -30.02
CA VAL A 59 5.22 6.13 -28.95
C VAL A 59 5.09 4.95 -27.98
N ASP A 60 6.23 4.36 -27.61
CA ASP A 60 6.27 3.32 -26.59
C ASP A 60 6.44 3.92 -25.19
N PHE A 61 5.92 3.23 -24.17
CA PHE A 61 6.02 3.63 -22.76
C PHE A 61 5.79 2.44 -21.84
N ASP A 62 6.37 2.48 -20.65
CA ASP A 62 6.19 1.47 -19.62
C ASP A 62 5.18 1.90 -18.55
N TYR A 63 4.57 0.95 -17.86
CA TYR A 63 3.81 1.19 -16.64
C TYR A 63 3.89 -0.02 -15.72
N ARG A 64 3.60 0.20 -14.43
CA ARG A 64 3.48 -0.86 -13.43
C ARG A 64 2.04 -0.96 -12.96
N LEU A 65 1.49 -2.16 -12.94
CA LEU A 65 0.20 -2.44 -12.32
C LEU A 65 0.41 -2.96 -10.90
N GLY A 66 -0.35 -2.45 -9.94
CA GLY A 66 -0.37 -2.96 -8.58
C GLY A 66 -1.76 -3.03 -8.00
N VAL A 67 -1.84 -3.46 -6.75
CA VAL A 67 -3.11 -3.68 -6.04
C VAL A 67 -3.08 -3.00 -4.69
N MET A 68 -4.19 -2.37 -4.32
CA MET A 68 -4.40 -1.96 -2.94
C MET A 68 -4.88 -3.16 -2.11
N VAL A 69 -4.09 -3.55 -1.11
CA VAL A 69 -4.44 -4.62 -0.16
C VAL A 69 -5.16 -3.98 1.02
N GLU A 70 -6.46 -3.81 0.86
CA GLU A 70 -7.33 -3.10 1.81
C GLU A 70 -8.59 -3.89 2.20
N THR A 71 -8.73 -5.11 1.68
CA THR A 71 -9.72 -6.07 2.16
C THR A 71 -9.00 -7.20 2.95
N PRO A 72 -9.60 -7.73 4.03
CA PRO A 72 -9.01 -8.85 4.75
C PRO A 72 -8.76 -10.06 3.83
N ARG A 73 -9.65 -10.31 2.86
CA ARG A 73 -9.48 -11.40 1.90
C ARG A 73 -8.26 -11.20 1.00
N ALA A 74 -7.97 -9.96 0.57
CA ALA A 74 -6.77 -9.68 -0.22
C ALA A 74 -5.49 -9.96 0.59
N ALA A 75 -5.43 -9.58 1.86
CA ALA A 75 -4.30 -9.91 2.74
C ALA A 75 -4.15 -11.44 2.88
N LEU A 76 -5.26 -12.15 3.14
CA LEU A 76 -5.27 -13.61 3.24
C LEU A 76 -4.85 -14.31 1.93
N ARG A 77 -5.17 -13.75 0.76
CA ARG A 77 -4.86 -14.34 -0.56
C ARG A 77 -3.76 -13.59 -1.31
N ALA A 78 -2.89 -12.85 -0.60
CA ALA A 78 -1.90 -11.98 -1.23
C ALA A 78 -0.94 -12.73 -2.18
N HIS A 79 -0.60 -13.99 -1.88
CA HIS A 79 0.24 -14.82 -2.75
C HIS A 79 -0.36 -15.07 -4.15
N GLU A 80 -1.69 -15.14 -4.27
CA GLU A 80 -2.36 -15.31 -5.56
C GLU A 80 -2.45 -13.99 -6.32
N ILE A 81 -2.65 -12.90 -5.59
CA ILE A 81 -2.79 -11.54 -6.12
C ILE A 81 -1.43 -11.03 -6.63
N ALA A 82 -0.36 -11.24 -5.85
CA ALA A 82 0.99 -10.76 -6.13
C ALA A 82 1.55 -11.29 -7.47
N GLN A 83 1.11 -12.47 -7.93
CA GLN A 83 1.48 -13.02 -9.24
C GLN A 83 1.13 -12.11 -10.42
N HIS A 84 0.19 -11.18 -10.24
CA HIS A 84 -0.30 -10.26 -11.27
C HIS A 84 -0.03 -8.79 -10.95
N ALA A 85 0.72 -8.51 -9.88
CA ALA A 85 0.96 -7.16 -9.38
C ALA A 85 2.47 -6.92 -9.20
N ALA A 86 2.95 -5.79 -9.72
CA ALA A 86 4.32 -5.32 -9.54
C ALA A 86 4.53 -4.68 -8.15
N PHE A 87 3.45 -4.30 -7.47
CA PHE A 87 3.47 -3.75 -6.12
C PHE A 87 2.15 -4.01 -5.39
N LEU A 88 2.21 -4.05 -4.06
CA LEU A 88 1.08 -4.15 -3.14
C LEU A 88 1.13 -2.98 -2.17
N SER A 89 0.11 -2.12 -2.21
CA SER A 89 -0.03 -1.01 -1.26
C SER A 89 -1.11 -1.33 -0.24
N PHE A 90 -0.76 -1.41 1.03
CA PHE A 90 -1.69 -1.77 2.09
C PHE A 90 -2.46 -0.52 2.54
N GLY A 91 -3.74 -0.48 2.16
CA GLY A 91 -4.67 0.58 2.52
C GLY A 91 -5.22 0.36 3.92
N THR A 92 -4.51 0.86 4.92
CA THR A 92 -4.82 0.54 6.32
C THR A 92 -6.11 1.15 6.83
N ASN A 93 -6.61 2.23 6.23
CA ASN A 93 -7.88 2.82 6.65
C ASN A 93 -9.04 1.84 6.42
N ASP A 94 -9.23 1.40 5.17
CA ASP A 94 -10.26 0.43 4.79
C ASP A 94 -9.99 -0.95 5.38
N LEU A 95 -8.71 -1.36 5.49
CA LEU A 95 -8.37 -2.62 6.15
C LEU A 95 -8.78 -2.61 7.63
N THR A 96 -8.54 -1.52 8.36
CA THR A 96 -9.02 -1.35 9.74
C THR A 96 -10.55 -1.39 9.78
N GLN A 97 -11.24 -0.67 8.89
CA GLN A 97 -12.70 -0.68 8.82
C GLN A 97 -13.25 -2.10 8.68
N MET A 98 -12.73 -2.86 7.72
CA MET A 98 -13.22 -4.20 7.41
C MET A 98 -12.80 -5.24 8.45
N THR A 99 -11.65 -5.05 9.11
CA THR A 99 -11.17 -5.97 10.18
C THR A 99 -11.99 -5.82 11.44
N TYR A 100 -12.30 -4.58 11.83
CA TYR A 100 -13.10 -4.29 13.02
C TYR A 100 -14.62 -4.33 12.75
N GLY A 101 -15.05 -4.29 11.49
CA GLY A 101 -16.46 -4.11 11.14
C GLY A 101 -16.97 -2.70 11.50
N LEU A 102 -16.11 -1.69 11.36
CA LEU A 102 -16.40 -0.31 11.73
C LEU A 102 -16.51 0.59 10.50
N SER A 103 -17.55 1.42 10.47
CA SER A 103 -17.59 2.59 9.60
C SER A 103 -16.76 3.71 10.25
N ARG A 104 -15.73 4.21 9.56
CA ARG A 104 -14.89 5.29 10.08
C ARG A 104 -15.71 6.55 10.37
N ASP A 105 -16.68 6.85 9.52
CA ASP A 105 -17.55 8.03 9.64
C ASP A 105 -18.51 7.95 10.84
N ASP A 106 -18.84 6.73 11.30
CA ASP A 106 -19.72 6.51 12.44
C ASP A 106 -18.96 6.20 13.74
N ALA A 107 -17.72 5.70 13.65
CA ALA A 107 -16.91 5.26 14.79
C ALA A 107 -16.69 6.38 15.82
N GLY A 108 -16.51 7.63 15.36
CA GLY A 108 -16.31 8.78 16.24
C GLY A 108 -17.44 9.01 17.26
N ARG A 109 -18.64 8.47 17.04
CA ARG A 109 -19.79 8.60 17.97
C ARG A 109 -19.64 7.76 19.24
N PHE A 110 -18.86 6.69 19.21
CA PHE A 110 -18.73 5.75 20.34
C PHE A 110 -17.28 5.39 20.67
N MET A 111 -16.31 5.64 19.78
CA MET A 111 -14.92 5.21 19.98
C MET A 111 -14.31 5.78 21.27
N GLY A 112 -14.59 7.05 21.59
CA GLY A 112 -14.13 7.65 22.86
C GLY A 112 -14.65 6.93 24.11
N GLN A 113 -15.88 6.40 24.06
CA GLN A 113 -16.41 5.57 25.15
C GLN A 113 -15.69 4.22 25.24
N TYR A 114 -15.39 3.59 24.11
CA TYR A 114 -14.64 2.33 24.08
C TYR A 114 -13.22 2.49 24.65
N VAL A 115 -12.53 3.58 24.26
CA VAL A 115 -11.20 3.90 24.78
C VAL A 115 -11.24 4.20 26.28
N SER A 116 -12.20 5.03 26.74
CA SER A 116 -12.32 5.34 28.19
C SER A 116 -12.68 4.13 29.06
N GLN A 117 -13.39 3.14 28.50
CA GLN A 117 -13.70 1.88 29.18
C GLN A 117 -12.59 0.83 29.06
N GLY A 118 -11.50 1.13 28.35
CA GLY A 118 -10.38 0.22 28.14
C GLY A 118 -10.70 -0.96 27.23
N VAL A 119 -11.74 -0.85 26.38
CA VAL A 119 -12.01 -1.85 25.34
C VAL A 119 -10.88 -1.84 24.30
N TYR A 120 -10.43 -0.64 23.93
CA TYR A 120 -9.23 -0.42 23.12
C TYR A 120 -8.30 0.56 23.81
N PRO A 121 -6.97 0.43 23.64
CA PRO A 121 -6.03 1.39 24.20
C PRO A 121 -6.09 2.76 23.50
N GLU A 122 -6.43 2.79 22.21
CA GLU A 122 -6.51 4.00 21.38
C GLU A 122 -7.47 3.75 20.20
N ASP A 123 -7.88 4.81 19.51
CA ASP A 123 -8.63 4.73 18.24
C ASP A 123 -7.79 4.02 17.14
N PRO A 124 -8.25 2.87 16.61
CA PRO A 124 -7.52 2.09 15.61
C PRO A 124 -7.41 2.77 14.23
N PHE A 125 -8.09 3.91 14.01
CA PHE A 125 -7.91 4.75 12.82
C PHE A 125 -6.80 5.81 12.97
N HIS A 126 -6.32 6.05 14.19
CA HIS A 126 -5.21 6.97 14.48
C HIS A 126 -3.91 6.22 14.73
N THR A 127 -3.99 5.10 15.45
CA THR A 127 -2.86 4.23 15.78
C THR A 127 -3.13 2.86 15.21
N LEU A 128 -2.14 2.29 14.52
CA LEU A 128 -2.25 0.96 13.93
C LEU A 128 -2.50 -0.07 15.04
N ASP A 129 -3.61 -0.79 14.93
CA ASP A 129 -3.83 -2.02 15.70
C ASP A 129 -2.81 -3.09 15.26
N VAL A 130 -1.85 -3.37 16.12
CA VAL A 130 -0.77 -4.33 15.84
C VAL A 130 -1.25 -5.78 15.92
N ASP A 131 -2.26 -6.05 16.77
CA ASP A 131 -2.67 -7.41 17.12
C ASP A 131 -3.70 -7.98 16.14
N GLY A 132 -4.58 -7.14 15.57
CA GLY A 132 -5.54 -7.56 14.53
C GLY A 132 -5.12 -7.14 13.13
N VAL A 133 -5.19 -5.83 12.84
CA VAL A 133 -4.85 -5.28 11.51
C VAL A 133 -3.39 -5.55 11.17
N GLY A 134 -2.48 -5.43 12.14
CA GLY A 134 -1.07 -5.76 12.00
C GLY A 134 -0.83 -7.22 11.64
N GLU A 135 -1.61 -8.16 12.18
CA GLU A 135 -1.51 -9.57 11.79
C GLU A 135 -1.83 -9.75 10.30
N LEU A 136 -2.87 -9.08 9.80
CA LEU A 136 -3.21 -9.08 8.37
C LEU A 136 -2.13 -8.42 7.51
N LEU A 137 -1.52 -7.32 7.98
CA LEU A 137 -0.39 -6.68 7.28
C LEU A 137 0.81 -7.61 7.16
N LYS A 138 1.23 -8.24 8.26
CA LYS A 138 2.34 -9.20 8.30
C LYS A 138 2.07 -10.39 7.37
N MET A 139 0.90 -11.01 7.53
CA MET A 139 0.51 -12.16 6.73
C MET A 139 0.40 -11.81 5.24
N GLY A 140 -0.15 -10.64 4.91
CA GLY A 140 -0.26 -10.15 3.55
C GLY A 140 1.11 -9.85 2.93
N ALA A 141 2.03 -9.25 3.69
CA ALA A 141 3.39 -8.96 3.24
C ALA A 141 4.17 -10.24 2.95
N GLU A 142 4.18 -11.19 3.90
CA GLU A 142 4.82 -12.50 3.75
C GLU A 142 4.26 -13.27 2.54
N ARG A 143 2.93 -13.36 2.43
CA ARG A 143 2.27 -14.05 1.31
C ARG A 143 2.49 -13.32 0.00
N GLY A 144 2.48 -11.99 0.01
CA GLY A 144 2.77 -11.15 -1.16
C GLY A 144 4.16 -11.45 -1.72
N ARG A 145 5.19 -11.44 -0.88
CA ARG A 145 6.56 -11.82 -1.26
C ARG A 145 6.66 -13.27 -1.71
N ALA A 146 5.94 -14.20 -1.07
CA ALA A 146 5.92 -15.60 -1.49
C ALA A 146 5.29 -15.77 -2.89
N GLY A 147 4.30 -14.94 -3.25
CA GLY A 147 3.68 -14.95 -4.58
C GLY A 147 4.50 -14.24 -5.65
N ASN A 148 5.21 -13.17 -5.28
CA ASN A 148 6.12 -12.41 -6.14
C ASN A 148 7.24 -11.80 -5.28
N PRO A 149 8.46 -12.38 -5.27
CA PRO A 149 9.59 -11.89 -4.48
C PRO A 149 9.98 -10.45 -4.78
N ASP A 150 9.77 -10.01 -6.03
CA ASP A 150 10.14 -8.68 -6.52
C ASP A 150 9.04 -7.63 -6.32
N ALA A 151 7.87 -8.02 -5.81
CA ALA A 151 6.77 -7.08 -5.58
C ALA A 151 7.15 -6.03 -4.54
N THR A 152 7.01 -4.75 -4.90
CA THR A 152 7.19 -3.66 -3.95
C THR A 152 6.04 -3.67 -2.93
N LEU A 153 6.34 -3.68 -1.64
CA LEU A 153 5.36 -3.62 -0.56
C LEU A 153 5.36 -2.23 0.06
N SER A 154 4.18 -1.64 0.22
CA SER A 154 4.05 -0.34 0.86
C SER A 154 2.83 -0.24 1.73
N ILE A 155 2.80 0.75 2.60
CA ILE A 155 1.63 1.13 3.40
C ILE A 155 1.20 2.53 2.98
N CYS A 156 -0.11 2.74 2.88
CA CYS A 156 -0.72 4.04 2.68
C CYS A 156 -1.86 4.28 3.69
N GLY A 157 -2.20 5.54 3.89
CA GLY A 157 -3.22 5.98 4.85
C GLY A 157 -2.61 6.77 6.00
N GLU A 158 -3.41 7.02 7.03
CA GLU A 158 -2.99 7.87 8.16
C GLU A 158 -1.85 7.23 8.97
N HIS A 159 -1.82 5.90 9.04
CA HIS A 159 -0.78 5.16 9.75
C HIS A 159 0.61 5.33 9.13
N GLY A 160 0.71 5.66 7.83
CA GLY A 160 2.00 5.86 7.16
C GLY A 160 2.83 7.03 7.70
N GLY A 161 2.21 7.93 8.47
CA GLY A 161 2.87 9.06 9.14
C GLY A 161 3.04 8.89 10.66
N ASN A 162 2.79 7.71 11.22
CA ASN A 162 2.96 7.42 12.64
C ASN A 162 4.29 6.66 12.89
N PRO A 163 5.17 7.13 13.80
CA PRO A 163 6.46 6.48 14.06
C PRO A 163 6.40 5.00 14.46
N GLU A 164 5.40 4.60 15.25
CA GLU A 164 5.23 3.21 15.70
C GLU A 164 4.78 2.33 14.54
N SER A 165 3.84 2.82 13.72
CA SER A 165 3.43 2.13 12.49
C SER A 165 4.59 1.99 11.50
N ILE A 166 5.47 2.99 11.39
CA ILE A 166 6.69 2.92 10.58
C ILE A 166 7.65 1.85 11.12
N ALA A 167 7.84 1.78 12.44
CA ALA A 167 8.66 0.74 13.06
C ALA A 167 8.12 -0.65 12.75
N PHE A 168 6.81 -0.85 12.90
CA PHE A 168 6.13 -2.09 12.53
C PHE A 168 6.34 -2.44 11.05
N CYS A 169 6.15 -1.50 10.14
CA CYS A 169 6.30 -1.74 8.70
C CYS A 169 7.73 -2.14 8.33
N ARG A 170 8.73 -1.53 8.98
CA ARG A 170 10.14 -1.91 8.78
C ARG A 170 10.41 -3.33 9.25
N GLU A 171 9.91 -3.72 10.42
CA GLU A 171 10.03 -5.08 10.94
C GLU A 171 9.34 -6.09 10.02
N ALA A 172 8.16 -5.75 9.50
CA ALA A 172 7.38 -6.58 8.59
C ALA A 172 7.89 -6.61 7.14
N GLY A 173 8.99 -5.93 6.82
CA GLY A 173 9.64 -6.00 5.50
C GLY A 173 9.00 -5.18 4.39
N PHE A 174 8.30 -4.09 4.74
CA PHE A 174 7.78 -3.12 3.77
C PHE A 174 8.90 -2.23 3.21
N ASP A 175 8.80 -1.88 1.93
CA ASP A 175 9.81 -1.10 1.21
C ASP A 175 9.67 0.40 1.48
N TYR A 176 8.44 0.92 1.54
CA TYR A 176 8.19 2.33 1.83
C TYR A 176 6.85 2.59 2.52
N VAL A 177 6.74 3.78 3.11
CA VAL A 177 5.50 4.31 3.68
C VAL A 177 5.06 5.55 2.88
N SER A 178 3.76 5.72 2.70
CA SER A 178 3.15 6.88 2.06
C SER A 178 2.25 7.61 3.05
N CYS A 179 2.39 8.92 3.16
CA CYS A 179 1.64 9.76 4.09
C CYS A 179 1.34 11.13 3.49
N SER A 180 0.45 11.88 4.13
CA SER A 180 0.10 13.24 3.69
C SER A 180 1.33 14.16 3.67
N PRO A 181 1.36 15.18 2.78
CA PRO A 181 2.56 16.00 2.57
C PRO A 181 3.17 16.59 3.85
N PHE A 182 2.34 17.05 4.78
CA PHE A 182 2.79 17.62 6.05
C PHE A 182 3.40 16.59 7.01
N ARG A 183 3.09 15.30 6.87
CA ARG A 183 3.64 14.22 7.69
C ARG A 183 4.95 13.66 7.12
N VAL A 184 5.31 13.99 5.87
CA VAL A 184 6.55 13.52 5.23
C VAL A 184 7.81 13.82 6.07
N PRO A 185 8.01 15.04 6.63
CA PRO A 185 9.20 15.30 7.45
C PRO A 185 9.26 14.41 8.69
N VAL A 186 8.12 14.18 9.35
CA VAL A 186 8.02 13.32 10.54
C VAL A 186 8.30 11.86 10.19
N ALA A 187 7.71 11.36 9.10
CA ALA A 187 7.93 9.99 8.64
C ALA A 187 9.40 9.75 8.29
N ARG A 188 10.06 10.71 7.62
CA ARG A 188 11.50 10.63 7.31
C ARG A 188 12.36 10.61 8.57
N LEU A 189 12.05 11.48 9.54
CA LEU A 189 12.78 11.52 10.80
C LEU A 189 12.64 10.20 11.57
N ALA A 190 11.41 9.68 11.68
CA ALA A 190 11.13 8.40 12.33
C ALA A 190 11.89 7.25 11.66
N ALA A 191 11.79 7.12 10.33
CA ALA A 191 12.49 6.10 9.56
C ALA A 191 14.01 6.17 9.73
N ALA A 192 14.59 7.38 9.76
CA ALA A 192 16.02 7.58 9.97
C ALA A 192 16.45 7.19 11.39
N HIS A 193 15.71 7.61 12.43
CA HIS A 193 15.98 7.23 13.81
C HIS A 193 15.94 5.71 14.01
N LEU A 194 14.94 5.04 13.45
CA LEU A 194 14.82 3.57 13.50
C LEU A 194 16.00 2.90 12.81
N ALA A 195 16.37 3.34 11.60
CA ALA A 195 17.53 2.80 10.88
C ALA A 195 18.87 2.97 11.63
N ILE A 196 19.06 4.09 12.34
CA ILE A 196 20.24 4.31 13.19
C ILE A 196 20.23 3.35 14.39
N THR A 197 19.06 3.18 15.01
CA THR A 197 18.87 2.33 16.20
C THR A 197 19.13 0.86 15.86
N ASP A 198 18.59 0.38 14.74
CA ASP A 198 18.80 -0.99 14.23
C ASP A 198 20.30 -1.29 14.01
N ARG A 199 21.04 -0.34 13.43
CA ARG A 199 22.49 -0.45 13.25
C ARG A 199 23.26 -0.47 14.57
N GLY A 200 22.85 0.35 15.54
CA GLY A 200 23.42 0.36 16.88
C GLY A 200 23.23 -0.98 17.60
N ALA A 201 22.03 -1.55 17.54
CA ALA A 201 21.70 -2.85 18.10
C ALA A 201 22.48 -3.99 17.42
N ALA A 202 22.58 -3.98 16.08
CA ALA A 202 23.37 -4.95 15.33
C ALA A 202 24.86 -4.88 15.71
N ARG A 203 25.43 -3.66 15.84
CA ARG A 203 26.83 -3.47 16.23
C ARG A 203 27.10 -3.98 17.65
N ALA A 204 26.18 -3.74 18.58
CA ALA A 204 26.31 -4.23 19.96
C ALA A 204 26.24 -5.75 20.08
N ARG A 205 25.48 -6.43 19.21
CA ARG A 205 25.40 -7.90 19.13
C ARG A 205 26.66 -8.56 18.57
N VAL A 206 27.36 -7.89 17.64
CA VAL A 206 28.61 -8.41 17.04
C VAL A 206 29.82 -8.25 17.99
N THR A 207 29.75 -7.31 18.93
CA THR A 207 30.83 -7.04 19.90
C THR A 207 30.72 -7.82 21.20
N ARG A 208 29.72 -8.70 21.34
CA ARG A 208 29.55 -9.64 22.47
C ARG A 208 29.81 -11.05 22.00
#